data_AF-A0AAD9NRX8-F1
#
_entry.id   AF-A0AAD9NRX8-F1
#
_cell.length_a   1.000
_cell.length_b   1.000
_cell.length_c   1.000
_cell.angle_alpha   90.00
_cell.angle_beta   90.00
_cell.angle_gamma   90.00
#
_symmetry.space_group_name_H-M   'P 1'
#
loop_
_entity.id
_entity.type
_entity.pdbx_description
1 polymer ?
#
loop_
_entity_poly.entity_id
_entity_poly.type
_entity_poly.pdbx_seq_one_letter_code
_entity_poly.pdbx_strand_id
1 'polypeptide(L)'
;MHQEGPSTLTHQEGPPTLTHQEGPSTLTHQEGPSTLTHQQGPSTLTHQQGSPTLTHQEGSPTLTHQQGPPTLMHQEGPSTLTHQEGLPTLTHQEGPSTLTHQEGPSTLTHQQGPPTLTHQEGSPTLTHQQGPPTLTHQQGPPTLTHQGIINTDTPGGTINTDTPAGIINTDTPVGIINTDTPVGTINTDTPVGIINTDTPAGTINTDTPVGIINTDTPVGTINTDTPAGIINTDTPAGTINTDTPAGIINTDTPAGTINTDTPAGTINTDTPVGTINTDTPAGTTNTHTPAGIINTDTPAGTTNTHTPAGIINTDTPAGTTNTHTPVGTINTDTPAGTTNTDTPVGIINTDTPAGTINTDTPAGTINTDTPVGTINTDTPAGTTNTHTPAGIINTDTPAGTINTDAPGGTTNTDTPAGTINTDTPAGTINTDTPPGTINTDTPPGTTNTDTPGGITNTDTPPGTINTDTPAGTTNTDTPAGTINTDTPAGTINTDTPAGTITIDTPAGTTNTDTPAGTTNTDTPAGTINTDTPPGTINTDTPAGTINTDTPPGTINTDTPPGTTNTDTPGGITNTDTPPVTITKLSIVRLARIRGGS
;
A
#
# COMPACT_ATOMS: atom_id res chain seq x y z
N MET A 1 13.45 67.72 -41.03
CA MET A 1 13.17 69.15 -41.27
C MET A 1 12.04 69.48 -40.34
N HIS A 2 12.39 70.19 -39.27
CA HIS A 2 11.69 70.18 -38.00
C HIS A 2 10.42 71.03 -38.05
N GLN A 3 9.33 70.46 -37.56
CA GLN A 3 8.26 71.28 -37.01
C GLN A 3 8.41 71.24 -35.49
N GLU A 4 8.67 72.41 -34.92
CA GLU A 4 8.73 72.62 -33.47
C GLU A 4 7.34 73.11 -33.00
N GLY A 5 6.67 72.31 -32.17
CA GLY A 5 5.40 72.68 -31.54
C GLY A 5 4.26 71.67 -31.74
N PRO A 6 3.11 71.89 -31.06
CA PRO A 6 1.95 71.02 -31.18
C PRO A 6 1.33 71.07 -32.59
N SER A 7 1.00 69.91 -33.15
CA SER A 7 0.39 69.78 -34.48
C SER A 7 -1.00 69.15 -34.39
N THR A 8 -2.03 69.83 -34.92
CA THR A 8 -3.41 69.30 -35.00
C THR A 8 -3.89 69.28 -36.45
N LEU A 9 -4.27 68.09 -36.93
CA LEU A 9 -4.83 67.89 -38.26
C LEU A 9 -6.23 67.29 -38.15
N THR A 10 -7.23 67.96 -38.74
CA THR A 10 -8.62 67.51 -38.73
C THR A 10 -9.15 67.47 -40.17
N HIS A 11 -9.94 66.45 -40.52
CA HIS A 11 -10.64 66.34 -41.81
C HIS A 11 -9.75 66.51 -43.05
N GLN A 12 -8.75 65.63 -43.24
CA GLN A 12 -8.07 65.57 -44.54
C GLN A 12 -8.55 64.40 -45.39
N GLU A 13 -8.79 64.73 -46.65
CA GLU A 13 -8.98 63.78 -47.74
C GLU A 13 -7.60 63.49 -48.35
N GLY A 14 -6.89 62.48 -47.84
CA GLY A 14 -5.56 62.07 -48.33
C GLY A 14 -4.61 61.59 -47.22
N PRO A 15 -3.56 60.81 -47.55
CA PRO A 15 -2.65 60.21 -46.57
C PRO A 15 -1.73 61.26 -45.91
N PRO A 16 -1.92 61.63 -44.64
CA PRO A 16 -1.04 62.60 -44.00
C PRO A 16 0.31 61.95 -43.68
N THR A 17 1.40 62.64 -44.03
CA THR A 17 2.77 62.25 -43.67
C THR A 17 3.40 63.32 -42.79
N LEU A 18 3.74 62.98 -41.55
CA LEU A 18 4.46 63.85 -40.61
C LEU A 18 5.84 63.25 -40.35
N THR A 19 6.89 64.04 -40.59
CA THR A 19 8.29 63.64 -40.37
C THR A 19 8.99 64.66 -39.49
N HIS A 20 9.75 64.22 -38.48
CA HIS A 20 10.56 65.08 -37.60
C HIS A 20 9.74 66.17 -36.88
N GLN A 21 8.74 65.76 -36.09
CA GLN A 21 8.01 66.69 -35.21
C GLN A 21 8.55 66.62 -33.78
N GLU A 22 8.71 67.78 -33.17
CA GLU A 22 8.93 67.94 -31.74
C GLU A 22 7.67 68.55 -31.12
N GLY A 23 6.97 67.80 -30.28
CA GLY A 23 5.73 68.22 -29.61
C GLY A 23 4.55 67.26 -29.84
N PRO A 24 3.44 67.47 -29.12
CA PRO A 24 2.28 66.59 -29.20
C PRO A 24 1.56 66.73 -30.56
N SER A 25 1.14 65.61 -31.13
CA SER A 25 0.42 65.56 -32.42
C SER A 25 -0.98 64.99 -32.27
N THR A 26 -1.99 65.57 -32.92
CA THR A 26 -3.38 65.07 -32.94
C THR A 26 -3.91 65.00 -34.37
N LEU A 27 -4.32 63.81 -34.82
CA LEU A 27 -4.96 63.58 -36.12
C LEU A 27 -6.37 63.03 -35.90
N THR A 28 -7.39 63.75 -36.36
CA THR A 28 -8.79 63.30 -36.28
C THR A 28 -9.47 63.27 -37.65
N HIS A 29 -10.36 62.29 -37.87
CA HIS A 29 -11.18 62.15 -39.09
C HIS A 29 -10.36 62.18 -40.38
N GLN A 30 -9.49 61.19 -40.57
CA GLN A 30 -8.63 61.10 -41.75
C GLN A 30 -9.11 59.99 -42.67
N GLU A 31 -9.20 60.30 -43.97
CA GLU A 31 -9.45 59.32 -45.02
C GLU A 31 -8.12 58.91 -45.66
N GLY A 32 -7.69 57.65 -45.43
CA GLY A 32 -6.45 57.08 -45.95
C GLY A 32 -5.38 56.76 -44.88
N PRO A 33 -4.27 56.12 -45.26
CA PRO A 33 -3.21 55.73 -44.33
C PRO A 33 -2.38 56.94 -43.86
N SER A 34 -2.14 57.02 -42.55
CA SER A 34 -1.28 58.05 -41.94
C SER A 34 0.14 57.52 -41.72
N THR A 35 1.18 58.30 -42.00
CA THR A 35 2.58 57.95 -41.67
C THR A 35 3.20 59.00 -40.75
N LEU A 36 3.65 58.59 -39.56
CA LEU A 36 4.37 59.43 -38.59
C LEU A 36 5.78 58.87 -38.37
N THR A 37 6.81 59.66 -38.65
CA THR A 37 8.23 59.25 -38.55
C THR A 37 9.05 60.24 -37.74
N HIS A 38 9.84 59.76 -36.77
CA HIS A 38 10.68 60.60 -35.89
C HIS A 38 9.87 61.67 -35.15
N GLN A 39 8.95 61.25 -34.29
CA GLN A 39 8.19 62.17 -33.45
C GLN A 39 8.73 62.12 -32.02
N GLN A 40 8.96 63.29 -31.43
CA GLN A 40 9.18 63.42 -30.00
C GLN A 40 7.94 64.05 -29.36
N GLY A 41 7.28 63.34 -28.44
CA GLY A 41 6.03 63.75 -27.79
C GLY A 41 4.84 62.81 -28.06
N PRO A 42 3.74 62.95 -27.30
CA PRO A 42 2.58 62.07 -27.43
C PRO A 42 1.78 62.33 -28.71
N SER A 43 1.26 61.27 -29.33
CA SER A 43 0.49 61.32 -30.57
C SER A 43 -0.91 60.75 -30.36
N THR A 44 -1.97 61.47 -30.73
CA THR A 44 -3.36 60.99 -30.67
C THR A 44 -3.94 60.86 -32.07
N LEU A 45 -4.38 59.66 -32.45
CA LEU A 45 -5.05 59.38 -33.72
C LEU A 45 -6.46 58.84 -33.42
N THR A 46 -7.49 59.50 -33.96
CA THR A 46 -8.90 59.13 -33.74
C THR A 46 -9.67 59.09 -35.06
N HIS A 47 -10.52 58.07 -35.25
CA HIS A 47 -11.42 57.92 -36.40
C HIS A 47 -10.70 57.93 -37.76
N GLN A 48 -9.85 56.93 -38.01
CA GLN A 48 -9.18 56.78 -39.31
C GLN A 48 -9.68 55.59 -40.11
N GLN A 49 -9.90 55.82 -41.41
CA GLN A 49 -10.30 54.78 -42.37
C GLN A 49 -9.10 54.10 -43.08
N GLY A 50 -7.87 54.25 -42.58
CA GLY A 50 -6.67 53.64 -43.18
C GLY A 50 -5.69 53.09 -42.13
N SER A 51 -4.66 52.38 -42.59
CA SER A 51 -3.60 51.78 -41.76
C SER A 51 -2.57 52.81 -41.32
N PRO A 52 -2.55 53.27 -40.05
CA PRO A 52 -1.51 54.19 -39.60
C PRO A 52 -0.18 53.45 -39.40
N THR A 53 0.91 54.06 -39.85
CA THR A 53 2.29 53.58 -39.63
C THR A 53 3.04 54.61 -38.78
N LEU A 54 3.48 54.19 -37.60
CA LEU A 54 4.29 55.01 -36.68
C LEU A 54 5.68 54.38 -36.54
N THR A 55 6.71 55.13 -36.89
CA THR A 55 8.12 54.69 -36.84
C THR A 55 8.95 55.67 -36.00
N HIS A 56 9.79 55.18 -35.10
CA HIS A 56 10.68 55.99 -34.24
C HIS A 56 9.90 57.08 -33.49
N GLN A 57 9.06 56.68 -32.52
CA GLN A 57 8.36 57.63 -31.64
C GLN A 57 9.00 57.60 -30.26
N GLU A 58 9.34 58.78 -29.74
CA GLU A 58 9.70 59.00 -28.35
C GLU A 58 8.50 59.68 -27.66
N GLY A 59 7.54 58.90 -27.17
CA GLY A 59 6.28 59.42 -26.62
C GLY A 59 5.18 58.37 -26.45
N SER A 60 4.01 58.81 -25.97
CA SER A 60 2.85 57.92 -25.73
C SER A 60 1.80 58.00 -26.84
N PRO A 61 1.81 57.10 -27.84
CA PRO A 61 0.77 57.09 -28.87
C PRO A 61 -0.56 56.52 -28.34
N THR A 62 -1.65 57.21 -28.66
CA THR A 62 -3.03 56.78 -28.41
C THR A 62 -3.78 56.68 -29.74
N LEU A 63 -4.21 55.48 -30.11
CA LEU A 63 -4.98 55.20 -31.32
C LEU A 63 -6.38 54.72 -30.94
N THR A 64 -7.41 55.35 -31.48
CA THR A 64 -8.82 55.09 -31.13
C THR A 64 -9.70 55.02 -32.39
N HIS A 65 -10.58 54.02 -32.50
CA HIS A 65 -11.53 53.86 -33.62
C HIS A 65 -10.86 53.85 -34.99
N GLN A 66 -9.99 52.87 -35.24
CA GLN A 66 -9.34 52.70 -36.55
C GLN A 66 -9.98 51.54 -37.31
N GLN A 67 -10.26 51.74 -38.60
CA GLN A 67 -10.73 50.65 -39.49
C GLN A 67 -9.59 49.91 -40.21
N GLY A 68 -8.35 50.41 -40.12
CA GLY A 68 -7.18 49.81 -40.77
C GLY A 68 -6.14 49.34 -39.74
N PRO A 69 -5.36 48.28 -40.04
CA PRO A 69 -4.35 47.74 -39.13
C PRO A 69 -3.24 48.75 -38.83
N PRO A 70 -2.99 49.11 -37.55
CA PRO A 70 -1.87 49.97 -37.19
C PRO A 70 -0.55 49.19 -37.16
N THR A 71 0.52 49.83 -37.63
CA THR A 71 1.91 49.33 -37.49
C THR A 71 2.73 50.31 -36.66
N LEU A 72 3.23 49.87 -35.51
CA LEU A 72 4.09 50.68 -34.64
C LEU A 72 5.48 50.02 -34.53
N MET A 73 6.52 50.73 -34.95
CA MET A 73 7.90 50.27 -34.97
C MET A 73 8.81 51.22 -34.20
N HIS A 74 9.70 50.68 -33.36
CA HIS A 74 10.65 51.45 -32.54
C HIS A 74 9.98 52.56 -31.73
N GLN A 75 9.29 52.16 -30.66
CA GLN A 75 8.59 53.09 -29.78
C GLN A 75 9.25 53.12 -28.41
N GLU A 76 9.61 54.33 -27.97
CA GLU A 76 10.07 54.62 -26.62
C GLU A 76 8.91 55.27 -25.85
N GLY A 77 8.24 54.50 -24.99
CA GLY A 77 7.10 54.96 -24.19
C GLY A 77 5.87 54.04 -24.25
N PRO A 78 4.85 54.28 -23.41
CA PRO A 78 3.65 53.45 -23.37
C PRO A 78 2.70 53.72 -24.54
N SER A 79 2.10 52.68 -25.13
CA SER A 79 1.13 52.81 -26.22
C SER A 79 -0.27 52.33 -25.82
N THR A 80 -1.32 52.98 -26.34
CA THR A 80 -2.72 52.60 -26.09
C THR A 80 -3.48 52.52 -27.40
N LEU A 81 -4.03 51.34 -27.71
CA LEU A 81 -4.84 51.07 -28.90
C LEU A 81 -6.23 50.61 -28.45
N THR A 82 -7.29 51.34 -28.82
CA THR A 82 -8.68 50.98 -28.47
C THR A 82 -9.56 50.93 -29.72
N HIS A 83 -10.53 50.00 -29.77
CA HIS A 83 -11.50 49.85 -30.86
C HIS A 83 -10.84 49.83 -32.24
N GLN A 84 -10.07 48.79 -32.53
CA GLN A 84 -9.42 48.62 -33.83
C GLN A 84 -10.08 47.47 -34.59
N GLU A 85 -10.37 47.70 -35.85
CA GLU A 85 -10.69 46.65 -36.82
C GLU A 85 -9.40 46.32 -37.59
N GLY A 86 -8.90 45.09 -37.50
CA GLY A 86 -7.71 44.62 -38.23
C GLY A 86 -6.55 44.12 -37.37
N LEU A 87 -5.42 43.84 -38.03
CA LEU A 87 -4.22 43.18 -37.46
C LEU A 87 -3.17 44.19 -36.96
N PRO A 88 -3.16 44.63 -35.69
CA PRO A 88 -2.10 45.49 -35.19
C PRO A 88 -0.76 44.75 -35.14
N THR A 89 0.30 45.40 -35.62
CA THR A 89 1.68 44.90 -35.53
C THR A 89 2.51 45.89 -34.73
N LEU A 90 3.02 45.44 -33.58
CA LEU A 90 3.91 46.22 -32.71
C LEU A 90 5.28 45.53 -32.68
N THR A 91 6.33 46.25 -33.06
CA THR A 91 7.72 45.73 -33.08
C THR A 91 8.65 46.67 -32.34
N HIS A 92 9.50 46.14 -31.45
CA HIS A 92 10.50 46.89 -30.67
C HIS A 92 9.89 48.04 -29.86
N GLN A 93 9.15 47.70 -28.79
CA GLN A 93 8.60 48.71 -27.87
C GLN A 93 9.30 48.62 -26.52
N GLU A 94 9.77 49.74 -26.01
CA GLU A 94 10.42 49.79 -24.70
C GLU A 94 9.43 49.98 -23.55
N GLY A 95 8.24 50.53 -23.82
CA GLY A 95 7.17 50.77 -22.83
C GLY A 95 6.03 49.74 -22.85
N PRO A 96 5.15 49.76 -21.82
CA PRO A 96 3.97 48.89 -21.77
C PRO A 96 2.97 49.24 -22.87
N SER A 97 2.24 48.24 -23.38
CA SER A 97 1.25 48.42 -24.44
C SER A 97 -0.13 47.94 -23.99
N THR A 98 -1.16 48.77 -24.13
CA THR A 98 -2.54 48.42 -23.78
C THR A 98 -3.38 48.31 -25.05
N LEU A 99 -3.91 47.12 -25.33
CA LEU A 99 -4.81 46.85 -26.46
C LEU A 99 -6.20 46.46 -25.90
N THR A 100 -7.24 47.23 -26.24
CA THR A 100 -8.62 46.95 -25.81
C THR A 100 -9.57 46.88 -27.02
N HIS A 101 -10.55 45.98 -26.97
CA HIS A 101 -11.59 45.80 -28.02
C HIS A 101 -11.01 45.71 -29.44
N GLN A 102 -10.33 44.60 -29.72
CA GLN A 102 -9.68 44.35 -31.01
C GLN A 102 -10.46 43.29 -31.80
N GLU A 103 -10.90 43.64 -33.00
CA GLU A 103 -11.47 42.70 -33.97
C GLU A 103 -10.33 42.16 -34.86
N GLY A 104 -9.74 41.02 -34.46
CA GLY A 104 -8.70 40.32 -35.22
C GLY A 104 -7.42 39.99 -34.42
N PRO A 105 -6.53 39.12 -34.97
CA PRO A 105 -5.30 38.74 -34.30
C PRO A 105 -4.27 39.87 -34.22
N SER A 106 -3.48 39.91 -33.15
CA SER A 106 -2.43 40.93 -32.92
C SER A 106 -1.04 40.30 -32.91
N THR A 107 -0.03 40.97 -33.45
CA THR A 107 1.37 40.51 -33.38
C THR A 107 2.22 41.51 -32.60
N LEU A 108 2.76 41.10 -31.45
CA LEU A 108 3.68 41.91 -30.64
C LEU A 108 5.05 41.21 -30.58
N THR A 109 6.09 41.90 -31.04
CA THR A 109 7.46 41.37 -31.10
C THR A 109 8.45 42.29 -30.39
N HIS A 110 9.34 41.73 -29.55
CA HIS A 110 10.39 42.48 -28.84
C HIS A 110 9.85 43.62 -27.94
N GLN A 111 8.94 43.32 -27.01
CA GLN A 111 8.49 44.30 -26.00
C GLN A 111 9.34 44.19 -24.74
N GLN A 112 9.90 45.31 -24.27
CA GLN A 112 10.50 45.36 -22.92
C GLN A 112 9.45 45.57 -21.83
N GLY A 113 8.39 46.35 -22.11
CA GLY A 113 7.29 46.59 -21.18
C GLY A 113 6.20 45.51 -21.22
N PRO A 114 5.48 45.27 -20.10
CA PRO A 114 4.39 44.29 -20.05
C PRO A 114 3.20 44.73 -20.93
N PRO A 115 2.71 43.88 -21.86
CA PRO A 115 1.51 44.19 -22.63
C PRO A 115 0.23 43.76 -21.88
N THR A 116 -0.83 44.56 -21.99
CA THR A 116 -2.18 44.23 -21.49
C THR A 116 -3.13 44.13 -22.67
N LEU A 117 -3.74 42.96 -22.87
CA LEU A 117 -4.71 42.70 -23.94
C LEU A 117 -6.05 42.33 -23.32
N THR A 118 -7.11 43.09 -23.63
CA THR A 118 -8.47 42.88 -23.10
C THR A 118 -9.49 42.83 -24.24
N HIS A 119 -10.43 41.87 -24.19
CA HIS A 119 -11.49 41.72 -25.20
C HIS A 119 -10.98 41.62 -26.65
N GLN A 120 -10.16 40.61 -26.98
CA GLN A 120 -9.85 40.29 -28.38
C GLN A 120 -10.68 39.12 -28.90
N GLU A 121 -11.21 39.29 -30.10
CA GLU A 121 -11.88 38.21 -30.83
C GLU A 121 -10.90 37.32 -31.63
N GLY A 122 -9.62 37.72 -31.77
CA GLY A 122 -8.59 36.98 -32.51
C GLY A 122 -7.47 36.41 -31.65
N SER A 123 -6.63 35.56 -32.25
CA SER A 123 -5.46 34.91 -31.64
C SER A 123 -4.21 35.82 -31.61
N PRO A 124 -3.80 36.39 -30.45
CA PRO A 124 -2.59 37.19 -30.41
C PRO A 124 -1.34 36.30 -30.49
N THR A 125 -0.33 36.76 -31.23
CA THR A 125 1.02 36.19 -31.24
C THR A 125 1.96 37.13 -30.49
N LEU A 126 2.60 36.63 -29.46
CA LEU A 126 3.53 37.37 -28.60
C LEU A 126 4.91 36.70 -28.69
N THR A 127 5.93 37.45 -29.12
CA THR A 127 7.31 36.91 -29.24
C THR A 127 8.32 37.83 -28.57
N HIS A 128 9.26 37.28 -27.80
CA HIS A 128 10.36 38.03 -27.15
C HIS A 128 9.89 39.17 -26.23
N GLN A 129 9.12 38.84 -25.18
CA GLN A 129 8.68 39.81 -24.16
C GLN A 129 9.62 39.82 -22.96
N GLN A 130 9.90 40.99 -22.39
CA GLN A 130 10.73 41.20 -21.19
C GLN A 130 9.90 41.53 -19.93
N GLY A 131 8.56 41.44 -20.02
CA GLY A 131 7.62 41.60 -18.91
C GLY A 131 6.36 40.75 -19.08
N PRO A 132 5.62 40.47 -17.99
CA PRO A 132 4.46 39.57 -18.03
C PRO A 132 3.31 40.14 -18.86
N PRO A 133 2.79 39.41 -19.87
CA PRO A 133 1.55 39.78 -20.52
C PRO A 133 0.36 39.52 -19.59
N THR A 134 -0.61 40.44 -19.60
CA THR A 134 -1.93 40.24 -19.00
C THR A 134 -2.94 40.05 -20.13
N LEU A 135 -3.61 38.90 -20.17
CA LEU A 135 -4.63 38.56 -21.17
C LEU A 135 -5.97 38.32 -20.46
N THR A 136 -7.01 39.07 -20.82
CA THR A 136 -8.38 38.87 -20.28
C THR A 136 -9.44 38.86 -21.38
N HIS A 137 -10.44 37.98 -21.26
CA HIS A 137 -11.57 37.85 -22.20
C HIS A 137 -11.18 37.67 -23.69
N GLN A 138 -10.37 36.66 -23.99
CA GLN A 138 -9.97 36.33 -25.36
C GLN A 138 -10.90 35.28 -25.99
N GLN A 139 -11.21 35.44 -27.28
CA GLN A 139 -12.03 34.49 -28.06
C GLN A 139 -11.19 33.59 -29.00
N GLY A 140 -9.86 33.73 -29.00
CA GLY A 140 -8.94 32.90 -29.79
C GLY A 140 -7.64 32.54 -29.04
N PRO A 141 -6.99 31.41 -29.39
CA PRO A 141 -5.77 30.95 -28.72
C PRO A 141 -4.63 31.95 -28.84
N PRO A 142 -4.03 32.45 -27.74
CA PRO A 142 -2.75 33.13 -27.82
C PRO A 142 -1.65 32.12 -28.19
N THR A 143 -0.72 32.52 -29.05
CA THR A 143 0.57 31.83 -29.24
C THR A 143 1.66 32.67 -28.59
N LEU A 144 2.36 32.09 -27.62
CA LEU A 144 3.42 32.76 -26.89
C LEU A 144 4.72 31.97 -26.98
N THR A 145 5.79 32.66 -27.38
CA THR A 145 7.15 32.11 -27.42
C THR A 145 8.09 33.03 -26.63
N HIS A 146 8.83 32.50 -25.64
CA HIS A 146 9.93 33.09 -24.81
C HIS A 146 9.69 33.50 -23.33
N GLN A 147 10.85 33.61 -22.62
CA GLN A 147 11.14 33.79 -21.18
C GLN A 147 10.38 34.91 -20.45
N GLY A 148 9.69 34.59 -19.34
CA GLY A 148 9.04 35.59 -18.47
C GLY A 148 8.03 35.00 -17.48
N ILE A 149 7.44 35.85 -16.63
CA ILE A 149 6.23 35.50 -15.86
C ILE A 149 5.03 35.68 -16.80
N ILE A 150 4.01 34.82 -16.77
CA ILE A 150 2.80 34.91 -17.59
C ILE A 150 1.62 34.79 -16.64
N ASN A 151 0.69 35.74 -16.68
CA ASN A 151 -0.55 35.68 -15.90
C ASN A 151 -1.74 35.75 -16.84
N THR A 152 -2.57 34.71 -16.87
CA THR A 152 -3.82 34.71 -17.63
C THR A 152 -4.98 34.46 -16.68
N ASP A 153 -6.01 35.30 -16.78
CA ASP A 153 -7.23 35.17 -15.99
C ASP A 153 -8.39 34.75 -16.90
N THR A 154 -9.04 33.64 -16.54
CA THR A 154 -10.22 33.08 -17.21
C THR A 154 -10.08 32.90 -18.74
N PRO A 155 -9.00 32.28 -19.25
CA PRO A 155 -8.91 32.04 -20.68
C PRO A 155 -10.00 31.07 -21.14
N GLY A 156 -10.89 31.54 -22.01
CA GLY A 156 -11.81 30.71 -22.77
C GLY A 156 -11.16 30.25 -24.07
N GLY A 157 -11.21 28.95 -24.37
CA GLY A 157 -10.73 28.39 -25.65
C GLY A 157 -9.45 27.55 -25.54
N THR A 158 -8.74 27.36 -26.64
CA THR A 158 -7.45 26.64 -26.63
C THR A 158 -6.33 27.63 -26.26
N ILE A 159 -5.32 27.24 -25.48
CA ILE A 159 -4.06 27.98 -25.32
C ILE A 159 -2.93 27.04 -25.71
N ASN A 160 -2.00 27.49 -26.56
CA ASN A 160 -0.81 26.73 -26.89
C ASN A 160 0.42 27.55 -26.52
N THR A 161 1.27 27.00 -25.65
CA THR A 161 2.57 27.59 -25.30
C THR A 161 3.68 26.59 -25.64
N ASP A 162 4.74 27.09 -26.27
CA ASP A 162 5.87 26.28 -26.73
C ASP A 162 7.15 26.79 -26.06
N THR A 163 7.82 25.93 -25.29
CA THR A 163 9.05 26.19 -24.52
C THR A 163 8.98 27.40 -23.56
N PRO A 164 7.90 27.63 -22.80
CA PRO A 164 7.88 28.77 -21.88
C PRO A 164 8.91 28.55 -20.77
N ALA A 165 9.83 29.50 -20.60
CA ALA A 165 10.80 29.49 -19.51
C ALA A 165 10.44 30.58 -18.48
N GLY A 166 9.96 30.20 -17.30
CA GLY A 166 9.52 31.14 -16.25
C GLY A 166 8.35 30.66 -15.41
N ILE A 167 7.52 31.59 -14.94
CA ILE A 167 6.35 31.29 -14.09
C ILE A 167 5.08 31.50 -14.92
N ILE A 168 4.25 30.48 -15.09
CA ILE A 168 2.91 30.60 -15.70
C ILE A 168 1.88 30.49 -14.59
N ASN A 169 1.02 31.49 -14.45
CA ASN A 169 -0.14 31.45 -13.56
C ASN A 169 -1.41 31.55 -14.41
N THR A 170 -2.27 30.55 -14.33
CA THR A 170 -3.57 30.54 -15.00
C THR A 170 -4.68 30.36 -13.99
N ASP A 171 -5.57 31.33 -13.89
CA ASP A 171 -6.75 31.28 -13.01
C ASP A 171 -7.97 30.79 -13.83
N THR A 172 -8.67 29.76 -13.33
CA THR A 172 -9.93 29.22 -13.85
C THR A 172 -9.97 29.02 -15.37
N PRO A 173 -9.00 28.32 -15.99
CA PRO A 173 -9.04 28.12 -17.43
C PRO A 173 -10.24 27.25 -17.83
N VAL A 174 -11.02 27.73 -18.81
CA VAL A 174 -12.18 27.02 -19.38
C VAL A 174 -11.86 26.68 -20.84
N GLY A 175 -11.31 25.49 -21.09
CA GLY A 175 -10.91 25.07 -22.43
C GLY A 175 -9.78 24.05 -22.50
N ILE A 176 -8.92 24.14 -23.52
CA ILE A 176 -7.78 23.21 -23.71
C ILE A 176 -6.48 23.99 -23.56
N ILE A 177 -5.64 23.66 -22.60
CA ILE A 177 -4.28 24.22 -22.49
C ILE A 177 -3.29 23.17 -22.96
N ASN A 178 -2.44 23.49 -23.92
CA ASN A 178 -1.29 22.68 -24.30
C ASN A 178 -0.01 23.47 -24.02
N THR A 179 0.91 22.85 -23.29
CA THR A 179 2.19 23.43 -22.91
C THR A 179 3.28 22.44 -23.27
N ASP A 180 4.17 22.80 -24.18
CA ASP A 180 5.31 21.98 -24.59
C ASP A 180 6.58 22.45 -23.88
N THR A 181 7.33 21.51 -23.28
CA THR A 181 8.65 21.70 -22.66
C THR A 181 8.78 22.93 -21.75
N PRO A 182 7.84 23.18 -20.82
CA PRO A 182 7.95 24.32 -19.93
C PRO A 182 9.13 24.16 -18.97
N VAL A 183 9.92 25.21 -18.80
CA VAL A 183 11.03 25.25 -17.84
C VAL A 183 10.71 26.28 -16.75
N GLY A 184 10.30 25.83 -15.57
CA GLY A 184 9.97 26.72 -14.45
C GLY A 184 8.74 26.30 -13.66
N THR A 185 7.89 27.25 -13.26
CA THR A 185 6.73 26.97 -12.40
C THR A 185 5.43 27.21 -13.16
N ILE A 186 4.53 26.23 -13.19
CA ILE A 186 3.16 26.37 -13.70
C ILE A 186 2.21 26.27 -12.51
N ASN A 187 1.40 27.29 -12.29
CA ASN A 187 0.34 27.30 -11.30
C ASN A 187 -1.00 27.43 -12.03
N THR A 188 -1.88 26.45 -11.85
CA THR A 188 -3.22 26.46 -12.44
C THR A 188 -4.27 26.34 -11.34
N ASP A 189 -5.14 27.32 -11.23
CA ASP A 189 -6.26 27.30 -10.27
C ASP A 189 -7.53 26.81 -10.97
N THR A 190 -8.24 25.86 -10.36
CA THR A 190 -9.59 25.39 -10.73
C THR A 190 -9.82 25.17 -12.24
N PRO A 191 -8.98 24.38 -12.93
CA PRO A 191 -9.17 24.18 -14.36
C PRO A 191 -10.44 23.37 -14.65
N VAL A 192 -11.26 23.92 -15.56
CA VAL A 192 -12.48 23.30 -16.07
C VAL A 192 -12.26 23.02 -17.56
N GLY A 193 -11.55 21.94 -17.87
CA GLY A 193 -11.10 21.68 -19.25
C GLY A 193 -10.11 20.53 -19.42
N ILE A 194 -9.29 20.57 -20.46
CA ILE A 194 -8.19 19.63 -20.69
C ILE A 194 -6.87 20.40 -20.58
N ILE A 195 -5.94 19.93 -19.76
CA ILE A 195 -4.56 20.46 -19.70
C ILE A 195 -3.64 19.35 -20.17
N ASN A 196 -2.83 19.63 -21.18
CA ASN A 196 -1.76 18.76 -21.65
C ASN A 196 -0.43 19.47 -21.45
N THR A 197 0.48 18.86 -20.70
CA THR A 197 1.82 19.39 -20.49
C THR A 197 2.84 18.33 -20.91
N ASP A 198 3.65 18.62 -21.91
CA ASP A 198 4.71 17.73 -22.39
C ASP A 198 6.05 18.14 -21.76
N THR A 199 6.82 17.17 -21.28
CA THR A 199 8.21 17.30 -20.82
C THR A 199 8.48 18.50 -19.89
N PRO A 200 7.64 18.77 -18.86
CA PRO A 200 7.87 19.91 -17.98
C PRO A 200 9.12 19.69 -17.13
N ALA A 201 10.01 20.69 -17.13
CA ALA A 201 11.19 20.75 -16.28
C ALA A 201 10.97 21.82 -15.18
N GLY A 202 10.45 21.40 -14.02
CA GLY A 202 10.21 22.30 -12.89
C GLY A 202 9.03 21.92 -12.02
N THR A 203 8.24 22.89 -11.56
CA THR A 203 7.12 22.66 -10.64
C THR A 203 5.78 22.92 -11.31
N ILE A 204 4.87 21.95 -11.28
CA ILE A 204 3.48 22.13 -11.68
C ILE A 204 2.62 22.07 -10.42
N ASN A 205 1.85 23.10 -10.16
CA ASN A 205 0.84 23.15 -9.10
C ASN A 205 -0.52 23.28 -9.77
N THR A 206 -1.45 22.41 -9.43
CA THR A 206 -2.83 22.49 -9.91
C THR A 206 -3.80 22.37 -8.75
N ASP A 207 -4.63 23.38 -8.56
CA ASP A 207 -5.64 23.41 -7.51
C ASP A 207 -7.00 22.97 -8.08
N THR A 208 -7.69 22.06 -7.38
CA THR A 208 -9.07 21.65 -7.60
C THR A 208 -9.48 21.42 -9.06
N PRO A 209 -8.74 20.59 -9.83
CA PRO A 209 -9.10 20.33 -11.21
C PRO A 209 -10.38 19.50 -11.33
N VAL A 210 -11.32 20.01 -12.13
CA VAL A 210 -12.59 19.34 -12.47
C VAL A 210 -12.53 18.67 -13.85
N GLY A 211 -11.42 18.86 -14.58
CA GLY A 211 -11.19 18.41 -15.95
C GLY A 211 -10.25 17.22 -16.11
N ILE A 212 -9.60 17.12 -17.28
CA ILE A 212 -8.56 16.13 -17.55
C ILE A 212 -7.20 16.82 -17.53
N ILE A 213 -6.24 16.29 -16.79
CA ILE A 213 -4.84 16.73 -16.82
C ILE A 213 -4.00 15.58 -17.34
N ASN A 214 -3.24 15.81 -18.39
CA ASN A 214 -2.25 14.90 -18.92
C ASN A 214 -0.87 15.55 -18.81
N THR A 215 0.07 14.87 -18.17
CA THR A 215 1.45 15.32 -18.06
C THR A 215 2.39 14.23 -18.54
N ASP A 216 3.15 14.49 -19.60
CA ASP A 216 4.11 13.54 -20.16
C ASP A 216 5.52 13.86 -19.69
N THR A 217 6.30 12.84 -19.32
CA THR A 217 7.73 12.88 -18.94
C THR A 217 8.14 14.04 -18.02
N PRO A 218 7.41 14.36 -16.92
CA PRO A 218 7.77 15.47 -16.06
C PRO A 218 9.09 15.22 -15.32
N VAL A 219 9.98 16.21 -15.36
CA VAL A 219 11.23 16.25 -14.60
C VAL A 219 11.10 17.35 -13.55
N GLY A 220 10.63 16.98 -12.36
CA GLY A 220 10.47 17.91 -11.25
C GLY A 220 9.35 17.55 -10.28
N THR A 221 8.59 18.54 -9.81
CA THR A 221 7.53 18.33 -8.81
C THR A 221 6.17 18.62 -9.42
N ILE A 222 5.22 17.68 -9.31
CA ILE A 222 3.81 17.91 -9.60
C ILE A 222 3.05 17.89 -8.28
N ASN A 223 2.32 18.94 -7.98
CA ASN A 223 1.41 19.02 -6.85
C ASN A 223 0.00 19.22 -7.39
N THR A 224 -0.94 18.39 -6.96
CA THR A 224 -2.34 18.54 -7.31
C THR A 224 -3.21 18.47 -6.08
N ASP A 225 -3.98 19.53 -5.82
CA ASP A 225 -4.89 19.61 -4.69
C ASP A 225 -6.30 19.25 -5.13
N THR A 226 -6.96 18.38 -4.35
CA THR A 226 -8.40 18.04 -4.44
C THR A 226 -8.94 17.79 -5.85
N PRO A 227 -8.29 16.93 -6.67
CA PRO A 227 -8.78 16.67 -8.02
C PRO A 227 -10.09 15.88 -8.00
N ALA A 228 -11.10 16.43 -8.67
CA ALA A 228 -12.36 15.77 -8.94
C ALA A 228 -12.42 15.13 -10.34
N GLY A 229 -11.45 15.47 -11.21
CA GLY A 229 -11.34 15.03 -12.59
C GLY A 229 -10.44 13.81 -12.82
N ILE A 230 -9.83 13.72 -14.01
CA ILE A 230 -8.88 12.65 -14.37
C ILE A 230 -7.48 13.25 -14.46
N ILE A 231 -6.50 12.65 -13.80
CA ILE A 231 -5.08 13.00 -13.91
C ILE A 231 -4.34 11.80 -14.50
N ASN A 232 -3.64 12.00 -15.60
CA ASN A 232 -2.73 11.03 -16.19
C ASN A 232 -1.32 11.61 -16.18
N THR A 233 -0.36 10.85 -15.66
CA THR A 233 1.05 11.25 -15.66
C THR A 233 1.93 10.12 -16.16
N ASP A 234 2.63 10.35 -17.27
CA ASP A 234 3.45 9.33 -17.91
C ASP A 234 4.94 9.56 -17.61
N THR A 235 5.66 8.52 -17.22
CA THR A 235 7.11 8.47 -16.99
C THR A 235 7.69 9.60 -16.09
N PRO A 236 7.08 9.94 -14.94
CA PRO A 236 7.58 11.02 -14.12
C PRO A 236 8.96 10.69 -13.51
N ALA A 237 9.90 11.60 -13.70
CA ALA A 237 11.25 11.54 -13.14
C ALA A 237 11.41 12.57 -12.00
N GLY A 238 10.53 12.49 -11.00
CA GLY A 238 10.48 13.44 -9.89
C GLY A 238 9.42 13.11 -8.83
N THR A 239 8.90 14.13 -8.14
CA THR A 239 7.92 13.94 -7.06
C THR A 239 6.53 14.29 -7.53
N ILE A 240 5.55 13.40 -7.34
CA ILE A 240 4.12 13.69 -7.52
C ILE A 240 3.48 13.69 -6.13
N ASN A 241 2.81 14.79 -5.79
CA ASN A 241 2.00 14.90 -4.59
C ASN A 241 0.55 15.16 -5.01
N THR A 242 -0.38 14.37 -4.48
CA THR A 242 -1.80 14.58 -4.74
C THR A 242 -2.58 14.55 -3.43
N ASP A 243 -3.28 15.63 -3.14
CA ASP A 243 -4.06 15.77 -1.90
C ASP A 243 -5.54 15.52 -2.18
N THR A 244 -6.17 14.66 -1.37
CA THR A 244 -7.60 14.37 -1.33
C THR A 244 -8.26 14.16 -2.70
N PRO A 245 -7.75 13.25 -3.55
CA PRO A 245 -8.36 13.03 -4.86
C PRO A 245 -9.70 12.30 -4.74
N ALA A 246 -10.73 12.91 -5.33
CA ALA A 246 -12.05 12.30 -5.50
C ALA A 246 -12.23 11.66 -6.90
N GLY A 247 -11.34 12.01 -7.84
CA GLY A 247 -11.37 11.56 -9.23
C GLY A 247 -10.54 10.30 -9.53
N ILE A 248 -10.01 10.23 -10.76
CA ILE A 248 -9.14 9.12 -11.20
C ILE A 248 -7.72 9.65 -11.39
N ILE A 249 -6.73 8.99 -10.79
CA ILE A 249 -5.31 9.25 -11.01
C ILE A 249 -4.68 8.02 -11.65
N ASN A 250 -4.04 8.19 -12.80
CA ASN A 250 -3.22 7.18 -13.45
C ASN A 250 -1.78 7.68 -13.53
N THR A 251 -0.82 6.85 -13.17
CA THR A 251 0.60 7.19 -13.27
C THR A 251 1.41 6.00 -13.77
N ASP A 252 2.02 6.16 -14.94
CA ASP A 252 2.74 5.10 -15.64
C ASP A 252 4.25 5.28 -15.50
N THR A 253 4.97 4.21 -15.20
CA THR A 253 6.45 4.13 -15.12
C THR A 253 7.13 5.21 -14.26
N PRO A 254 6.65 5.55 -13.06
CA PRO A 254 7.29 6.59 -12.25
C PRO A 254 8.67 6.13 -11.76
N ALA A 255 9.66 6.99 -11.98
CA ALA A 255 11.05 6.78 -11.53
C ALA A 255 11.40 7.61 -10.27
N GLY A 256 10.39 8.19 -9.60
CA GLY A 256 10.56 9.02 -8.40
C GLY A 256 9.56 8.70 -7.30
N THR A 257 9.15 9.71 -6.54
CA THR A 257 8.26 9.52 -5.38
C THR A 257 6.84 9.93 -5.71
N ILE A 258 5.86 9.09 -5.40
CA ILE A 258 4.43 9.43 -5.47
C ILE A 258 3.90 9.46 -4.04
N ASN A 259 3.30 10.58 -3.65
CA ASN A 259 2.59 10.74 -2.39
C ASN A 259 1.13 11.06 -2.70
N THR A 260 0.21 10.31 -2.11
CA THR A 260 -1.22 10.59 -2.23
C THR A 260 -1.88 10.58 -0.87
N ASP A 261 -2.50 11.69 -0.49
CA ASP A 261 -3.17 11.86 0.79
C ASP A 261 -4.69 11.70 0.63
N THR A 262 -5.31 10.91 1.50
CA THR A 262 -6.75 10.71 1.67
C THR A 262 -7.53 10.52 0.36
N PRO A 263 -7.15 9.57 -0.52
CA PRO A 263 -7.87 9.38 -1.77
C PRO A 263 -9.23 8.72 -1.53
N ALA A 264 -10.28 9.39 -2.01
CA ALA A 264 -11.64 8.85 -2.08
C ALA A 264 -11.94 8.23 -3.46
N GLY A 265 -11.12 8.56 -4.47
CA GLY A 265 -11.26 8.12 -5.86
C GLY A 265 -10.53 6.83 -6.22
N THR A 266 -10.11 6.70 -7.48
CA THR A 266 -9.31 5.56 -7.96
C THR A 266 -7.89 6.01 -8.28
N ILE A 267 -6.89 5.32 -7.77
CA ILE A 267 -5.48 5.52 -8.11
C ILE A 267 -4.97 4.26 -8.80
N ASN A 268 -4.37 4.41 -9.97
CA ASN A 268 -3.66 3.34 -10.68
C ASN A 268 -2.21 3.76 -10.91
N THR A 269 -1.27 2.90 -10.52
CA THR A 269 0.17 3.14 -10.66
C THR A 269 0.85 1.93 -11.28
N ASP A 270 1.41 2.08 -12.47
CA ASP A 270 2.02 0.98 -13.22
C ASP A 270 3.54 1.11 -13.29
N THR A 271 4.25 0.01 -13.07
CA THR A 271 5.72 -0.15 -13.18
C THR A 271 6.58 0.88 -12.41
N PRO A 272 6.27 1.21 -11.15
CA PRO A 272 7.06 2.17 -10.39
C PRO A 272 8.46 1.62 -10.04
N VAL A 273 9.50 2.43 -10.25
CA VAL A 273 10.89 2.13 -9.84
C VAL A 273 11.31 2.96 -8.62
N GLY A 274 10.36 3.63 -7.96
CA GLY A 274 10.59 4.50 -6.80
C GLY A 274 9.72 4.16 -5.60
N THR A 275 9.37 5.19 -4.82
CA THR A 275 8.57 5.04 -3.58
C THR A 275 7.14 5.52 -3.82
N ILE A 276 6.15 4.74 -3.43
CA ILE A 276 4.74 5.15 -3.41
C ILE A 276 4.28 5.21 -1.95
N ASN A 277 3.76 6.35 -1.54
CA ASN A 277 3.14 6.55 -0.24
C ASN A 277 1.66 6.91 -0.46
N THR A 278 0.75 6.18 0.17
CA THR A 278 -0.68 6.47 0.13
C THR A 278 -1.23 6.52 1.54
N ASP A 279 -1.72 7.68 1.97
CA ASP A 279 -2.28 7.89 3.31
C ASP A 279 -3.81 7.80 3.26
N THR A 280 -4.40 7.03 4.16
CA THR A 280 -5.83 6.90 4.43
C THR A 280 -6.71 6.74 3.18
N PRO A 281 -6.44 5.77 2.28
CA PRO A 281 -7.27 5.58 1.11
C PRO A 281 -8.65 5.03 1.50
N ALA A 282 -9.69 5.80 1.18
CA ALA A 282 -11.09 5.37 1.26
C ALA A 282 -11.60 4.77 -0.06
N GLY A 283 -10.92 5.07 -1.16
CA GLY A 283 -11.24 4.60 -2.51
C GLY A 283 -10.55 3.30 -2.92
N THR A 284 -10.22 3.18 -4.21
CA THR A 284 -9.47 2.02 -4.74
C THR A 284 -8.06 2.44 -5.13
N THR A 285 -7.04 1.76 -4.61
CA THR A 285 -5.64 1.96 -5.00
C THR A 285 -5.13 0.68 -5.66
N ASN A 286 -4.71 0.76 -6.92
CA ASN A 286 -4.10 -0.34 -7.65
C ASN A 286 -2.66 0.02 -8.01
N THR A 287 -1.72 -0.85 -7.67
CA THR A 287 -0.31 -0.68 -8.03
C THR A 287 0.22 -1.97 -8.66
N HIS A 288 0.75 -1.88 -9.87
CA HIS A 288 1.27 -3.02 -10.61
C HIS A 288 2.76 -2.87 -10.91
N THR A 289 3.49 -3.95 -10.76
CA THR A 289 4.89 -4.12 -11.17
C THR A 289 5.95 -3.20 -10.51
N PRO A 290 5.93 -2.89 -9.20
CA PRO A 290 7.04 -2.18 -8.59
C PRO A 290 8.36 -2.94 -8.61
N ALA A 291 9.46 -2.18 -8.72
CA ALA A 291 10.78 -2.58 -8.26
C ALA A 291 11.22 -1.74 -7.03
N GLY A 292 10.25 -1.28 -6.23
CA GLY A 292 10.44 -0.22 -5.22
C GLY A 292 9.73 -0.50 -3.89
N ILE A 293 9.45 0.58 -3.15
CA ILE A 293 8.81 0.55 -1.82
C ILE A 293 7.39 1.10 -1.94
N ILE A 294 6.40 0.36 -1.42
CA ILE A 294 5.02 0.84 -1.27
C ILE A 294 4.73 0.98 0.23
N ASN A 295 4.27 2.15 0.65
CA ASN A 295 3.74 2.38 1.99
C ASN A 295 2.27 2.80 1.87
N THR A 296 1.38 2.13 2.59
CA THR A 296 -0.03 2.47 2.65
C THR A 296 -0.46 2.61 4.10
N ASP A 297 -0.89 3.79 4.52
CA ASP A 297 -1.35 4.05 5.88
C ASP A 297 -2.88 4.01 5.94
N THR A 298 -3.43 3.30 6.93
CA THR A 298 -4.85 3.24 7.31
C THR A 298 -5.83 3.10 6.13
N PRO A 299 -5.69 2.11 5.23
CA PRO A 299 -6.62 1.95 4.13
C PRO A 299 -8.01 1.51 4.65
N ALA A 300 -9.02 2.34 4.38
CA ALA A 300 -10.43 2.01 4.62
C ALA A 300 -11.12 1.42 3.38
N GLY A 301 -10.54 1.63 2.20
CA GLY A 301 -11.04 1.15 0.90
C GLY A 301 -10.44 -0.18 0.45
N THR A 302 -10.21 -0.30 -0.86
CA THR A 302 -9.56 -1.49 -1.45
C THR A 302 -8.16 -1.12 -1.95
N THR A 303 -7.14 -1.83 -1.51
CA THR A 303 -5.77 -1.68 -1.99
C THR A 303 -5.31 -2.98 -2.66
N ASN A 304 -4.94 -2.93 -3.94
CA ASN A 304 -4.41 -4.07 -4.69
C ASN A 304 -2.97 -3.77 -5.13
N THR A 305 -2.03 -4.63 -4.76
CA THR A 305 -0.61 -4.47 -5.12
C THR A 305 -0.07 -5.76 -5.73
N HIS A 306 0.58 -5.65 -6.89
CA HIS A 306 1.23 -6.78 -7.57
C HIS A 306 2.68 -6.44 -7.89
N THR A 307 3.67 -7.13 -7.30
CA THR A 307 5.07 -6.66 -7.29
C THR A 307 6.10 -7.74 -7.60
N PRO A 308 6.87 -7.70 -8.71
CA PRO A 308 7.95 -8.65 -9.03
C PRO A 308 9.06 -8.74 -7.99
N ALA A 309 9.50 -7.61 -7.40
CA ALA A 309 10.53 -7.54 -6.36
C ALA A 309 10.42 -6.23 -5.55
N GLY A 310 10.09 -6.28 -4.25
CA GLY A 310 9.96 -5.04 -3.46
C GLY A 310 9.60 -5.21 -1.98
N ILE A 311 9.42 -4.07 -1.30
CA ILE A 311 8.93 -4.00 0.10
C ILE A 311 7.55 -3.34 0.10
N ILE A 312 6.58 -3.97 0.76
CA ILE A 312 5.25 -3.42 0.97
C ILE A 312 5.05 -3.25 2.48
N ASN A 313 4.71 -2.04 2.91
CA ASN A 313 4.30 -1.75 4.27
C ASN A 313 2.85 -1.26 4.26
N THR A 314 2.00 -1.86 5.07
CA THR A 314 0.60 -1.46 5.23
C THR A 314 0.30 -1.29 6.71
N ASP A 315 -0.05 -0.07 7.13
CA ASP A 315 -0.40 0.23 8.51
C ASP A 315 -1.93 0.27 8.68
N THR A 316 -2.43 -0.37 9.73
CA THR A 316 -3.81 -0.35 10.22
C THR A 316 -4.90 -0.46 9.14
N PRO A 317 -4.88 -1.48 8.25
CA PRO A 317 -5.91 -1.62 7.23
C PRO A 317 -7.27 -1.96 7.85
N ALA A 318 -8.26 -1.09 7.63
CA ALA A 318 -9.66 -1.31 8.01
C ALA A 318 -10.50 -1.87 6.85
N GLY A 319 -10.01 -1.73 5.61
CA GLY A 319 -10.65 -2.19 4.38
C GLY A 319 -10.15 -3.56 3.89
N THR A 320 -10.09 -3.74 2.57
CA THR A 320 -9.53 -4.94 1.93
C THR A 320 -8.18 -4.63 1.31
N THR A 321 -7.14 -5.34 1.72
CA THR A 321 -5.80 -5.23 1.14
C THR A 321 -5.43 -6.55 0.47
N ASN A 322 -5.16 -6.53 -0.84
CA ASN A 322 -4.65 -7.68 -1.59
C ASN A 322 -3.24 -7.36 -2.06
N THR A 323 -2.29 -8.21 -1.68
CA THR A 323 -0.88 -8.05 -2.05
C THR A 323 -0.37 -9.35 -2.66
N HIS A 324 0.32 -9.25 -3.79
CA HIS A 324 0.94 -10.40 -4.45
C HIS A 324 2.36 -10.05 -4.87
N THR A 325 3.37 -10.68 -4.31
CA THR A 325 4.78 -10.40 -4.60
C THR A 325 5.59 -11.66 -4.88
N PRO A 326 6.11 -11.94 -6.11
CA PRO A 326 6.93 -13.13 -6.35
C PRO A 326 8.17 -13.21 -5.47
N VAL A 327 8.81 -12.08 -5.15
CA VAL A 327 9.95 -12.00 -4.22
C VAL A 327 9.87 -10.72 -3.38
N GLY A 328 9.88 -10.78 -2.05
CA GLY A 328 9.81 -9.54 -1.27
C GLY A 328 9.61 -9.66 0.24
N THR A 329 9.42 -8.50 0.88
CA THR A 329 9.01 -8.39 2.27
C THR A 329 7.69 -7.64 2.35
N ILE A 330 6.70 -8.21 3.05
CA ILE A 330 5.40 -7.60 3.32
C ILE A 330 5.30 -7.40 4.82
N ASN A 331 5.09 -6.17 5.27
CA ASN A 331 4.83 -5.83 6.66
C ASN A 331 3.42 -5.24 6.77
N THR A 332 2.58 -5.83 7.61
CA THR A 332 1.22 -5.35 7.88
C THR A 332 1.07 -5.09 9.37
N ASP A 333 0.76 -3.86 9.78
CA ASP A 333 0.52 -3.53 11.19
C ASP A 333 -0.99 -3.42 11.46
N THR A 334 -1.44 -3.98 12.57
CA THR A 334 -2.78 -3.86 13.16
C THR A 334 -3.96 -3.94 12.17
N PRO A 335 -4.08 -4.98 11.32
CA PRO A 335 -5.19 -5.09 10.38
C PRO A 335 -6.51 -5.35 11.11
N ALA A 336 -7.48 -4.46 10.91
CA ALA A 336 -8.86 -4.61 11.38
C ALA A 336 -9.81 -5.15 10.28
N GLY A 337 -9.41 -5.06 9.01
CA GLY A 337 -10.15 -5.52 7.84
C GLY A 337 -9.73 -6.90 7.33
N THR A 338 -9.81 -7.11 6.01
CA THR A 338 -9.33 -8.33 5.36
C THR A 338 -8.00 -8.06 4.66
N THR A 339 -6.97 -8.84 4.98
CA THR A 339 -5.66 -8.77 4.30
C THR A 339 -5.38 -10.11 3.62
N ASN A 340 -5.21 -10.10 2.31
CA ASN A 340 -4.77 -11.26 1.53
C ASN A 340 -3.36 -10.99 1.01
N THR A 341 -2.41 -11.86 1.34
CA THR A 341 -1.03 -11.74 0.91
C THR A 341 -0.59 -13.03 0.23
N ASP A 342 0.05 -12.92 -0.93
CA ASP A 342 0.62 -14.04 -1.67
C ASP A 342 2.06 -13.71 -2.01
N THR A 343 3.01 -14.51 -1.52
CA THR A 343 4.43 -14.33 -1.78
C THR A 343 5.14 -15.65 -2.04
N PRO A 344 5.39 -16.03 -3.31
CA PRO A 344 6.15 -17.22 -3.66
C PRO A 344 7.47 -17.39 -2.90
N VAL A 345 8.26 -16.33 -2.70
CA VAL A 345 9.50 -16.33 -1.92
C VAL A 345 9.66 -15.06 -1.10
N GLY A 346 9.62 -15.12 0.24
CA GLY A 346 9.75 -13.87 1.01
C GLY A 346 9.53 -13.96 2.50
N ILE A 347 9.42 -12.78 3.13
CA ILE A 347 9.10 -12.62 4.54
C ILE A 347 7.78 -11.86 4.65
N ILE A 348 6.81 -12.41 5.37
CA ILE A 348 5.57 -11.74 5.72
C ILE A 348 5.57 -11.51 7.23
N ASN A 349 5.52 -10.26 7.66
CA ASN A 349 5.36 -9.90 9.06
C ASN A 349 3.99 -9.26 9.25
N THR A 350 3.25 -9.69 10.27
CA THR A 350 1.96 -9.10 10.60
C THR A 350 1.83 -8.88 12.10
N ASP A 351 1.56 -7.65 12.53
CA ASP A 351 1.41 -7.31 13.96
C ASP A 351 -0.05 -7.03 14.32
N THR A 352 -0.45 -7.44 15.51
CA THR A 352 -1.72 -7.20 16.22
C THR A 352 -3.00 -7.28 15.36
N PRO A 353 -3.26 -8.36 14.63
CA PRO A 353 -4.42 -8.39 13.75
C PRO A 353 -5.74 -8.64 14.48
N ALA A 354 -6.70 -7.74 14.27
CA ALA A 354 -8.07 -7.85 14.76
C ALA A 354 -9.07 -8.35 13.68
N GLY A 355 -8.64 -8.41 12.42
CA GLY A 355 -9.43 -8.81 11.25
C GLY A 355 -9.16 -10.24 10.76
N THR A 356 -9.35 -10.45 9.45
CA THR A 356 -9.01 -11.72 8.78
C THR A 356 -7.74 -11.55 7.96
N ILE A 357 -6.77 -12.43 8.15
CA ILE A 357 -5.56 -12.50 7.33
C ILE A 357 -5.52 -13.84 6.61
N ASN A 358 -5.30 -13.81 5.30
CA ASN A 358 -4.98 -14.99 4.50
C ASN A 358 -3.61 -14.77 3.88
N THR A 359 -2.65 -15.63 4.19
CA THR A 359 -1.30 -15.55 3.63
C THR A 359 -0.93 -16.84 2.91
N ASP A 360 -0.42 -16.75 1.69
CA ASP A 360 0.15 -17.88 0.96
C ASP A 360 1.63 -17.59 0.69
N THR A 361 2.52 -18.50 1.09
CA THR A 361 3.96 -18.36 0.87
C THR A 361 4.59 -19.73 0.59
N PRO A 362 4.69 -20.15 -0.69
CA PRO A 362 5.36 -21.37 -1.12
C PRO A 362 6.72 -21.65 -0.48
N ALA A 363 7.58 -20.63 -0.32
CA ALA A 363 8.88 -20.77 0.34
C ALA A 363 9.31 -19.48 1.06
N GLY A 364 9.12 -19.39 2.39
CA GLY A 364 9.43 -18.16 3.12
C GLY A 364 9.23 -18.22 4.63
N THR A 365 9.30 -17.06 5.28
CA THR A 365 9.00 -16.92 6.71
C THR A 365 7.76 -16.08 6.91
N ILE A 366 6.81 -16.59 7.69
CA ILE A 366 5.63 -15.85 8.14
C ILE A 366 5.77 -15.62 9.64
N ASN A 367 5.78 -14.36 10.07
CA ASN A 367 5.77 -13.98 11.48
C ASN A 367 4.47 -13.22 11.76
N THR A 368 3.69 -13.70 12.72
CA THR A 368 2.46 -13.01 13.14
C THR A 368 2.45 -12.79 14.65
N ASP A 369 2.38 -11.53 15.06
CA ASP A 369 2.32 -11.14 16.46
C ASP A 369 0.91 -10.68 16.84
N THR A 370 0.49 -11.12 18.01
CA THR A 370 -0.71 -10.80 18.77
C THR A 370 -2.10 -10.79 18.11
N PRO A 371 -2.54 -11.84 17.37
CA PRO A 371 -3.90 -11.91 16.84
C PRO A 371 -5.01 -11.89 17.91
N VAL A 372 -6.05 -11.09 17.60
CA VAL A 372 -7.41 -11.22 18.15
C VAL A 372 -8.41 -11.73 17.08
N GLY A 373 -7.95 -11.89 15.84
CA GLY A 373 -8.75 -12.27 14.66
C GLY A 373 -8.56 -13.70 14.15
N THR A 374 -8.82 -13.91 12.86
CA THR A 374 -8.60 -15.19 12.16
C THR A 374 -7.39 -15.08 11.24
N ILE A 375 -6.44 -16.00 11.37
CA ILE A 375 -5.28 -16.12 10.49
C ILE A 375 -5.35 -17.46 9.76
N ASN A 376 -5.29 -17.43 8.44
CA ASN A 376 -5.12 -18.60 7.59
C ASN A 376 -3.78 -18.49 6.85
N THR A 377 -2.87 -19.44 7.07
CA THR A 377 -1.56 -19.44 6.39
C THR A 377 -1.36 -20.74 5.62
N ASP A 378 -0.94 -20.65 4.36
CA ASP A 378 -0.44 -21.79 3.58
C ASP A 378 1.05 -21.57 3.30
N THR A 379 1.91 -22.52 3.68
CA THR A 379 3.37 -22.42 3.49
C THR A 379 3.99 -23.79 3.14
N PRO A 380 3.99 -24.17 1.85
CA PRO A 380 4.57 -25.43 1.37
C PRO A 380 5.99 -25.76 1.84
N ALA A 381 6.89 -24.79 1.96
CA ALA A 381 8.30 -25.01 2.31
C ALA A 381 8.95 -23.86 3.12
N GLY A 382 8.52 -23.63 4.37
CA GLY A 382 8.92 -22.45 5.15
C GLY A 382 8.82 -22.55 6.67
N THR A 383 8.97 -21.40 7.34
CA THR A 383 8.84 -21.26 8.79
C THR A 383 7.67 -20.33 9.11
N THR A 384 6.74 -20.78 9.94
CA THR A 384 5.64 -19.96 10.46
C THR A 384 5.83 -19.77 11.96
N ASN A 385 5.98 -18.52 12.40
CA ASN A 385 6.07 -18.14 13.81
C ASN A 385 4.85 -17.31 14.17
N THR A 386 4.09 -17.72 15.18
CA THR A 386 2.91 -16.97 15.64
C THR A 386 2.94 -16.78 17.15
N HIS A 387 2.88 -15.55 17.64
CA HIS A 387 2.73 -15.23 19.07
C HIS A 387 1.35 -14.60 19.29
N THR A 388 0.49 -15.11 20.17
CA THR A 388 -0.95 -14.76 20.23
C THR A 388 -1.38 -14.28 21.61
N PRO A 389 -2.50 -13.53 21.74
CA PRO A 389 -3.29 -13.50 22.97
C PRO A 389 -4.64 -14.25 22.93
N ALA A 390 -5.40 -14.20 21.82
CA ALA A 390 -6.73 -14.85 21.69
C ALA A 390 -7.27 -14.90 20.23
N GLY A 391 -7.18 -16.01 19.49
CA GLY A 391 -7.66 -16.05 18.08
C GLY A 391 -7.92 -17.45 17.49
N ILE A 392 -8.28 -17.50 16.19
CA ILE A 392 -8.32 -18.74 15.40
C ILE A 392 -7.15 -18.73 14.42
N ILE A 393 -6.32 -19.77 14.47
CA ILE A 393 -5.18 -19.94 13.56
C ILE A 393 -5.38 -21.25 12.80
N ASN A 394 -5.35 -21.18 11.47
CA ASN A 394 -5.30 -22.34 10.59
C ASN A 394 -4.02 -22.26 9.76
N THR A 395 -3.11 -23.21 9.94
CA THR A 395 -1.85 -23.27 9.21
C THR A 395 -1.72 -24.59 8.46
N ASP A 396 -1.47 -24.53 7.15
CA ASP A 396 -1.06 -25.68 6.34
C ASP A 396 0.41 -25.51 5.94
N THR A 397 1.27 -26.47 6.25
CA THR A 397 2.71 -26.39 5.94
C THR A 397 3.24 -27.78 5.52
N PRO A 398 3.17 -28.14 4.23
CA PRO A 398 3.69 -29.40 3.69
C PRO A 398 5.09 -29.83 4.14
N ALA A 399 6.05 -28.90 4.22
CA ALA A 399 7.41 -29.19 4.66
C ALA A 399 8.04 -27.99 5.41
N GLY A 400 7.98 -27.94 6.74
CA GLY A 400 8.43 -26.73 7.44
C GLY A 400 8.49 -26.81 8.97
N THR A 401 8.70 -25.66 9.60
CA THR A 401 8.65 -25.49 11.06
C THR A 401 7.51 -24.54 11.42
N ILE A 402 6.61 -24.98 12.30
CA ILE A 402 5.56 -24.16 12.87
C ILE A 402 5.92 -23.93 14.35
N ASN A 403 6.04 -22.68 14.77
CA ASN A 403 6.18 -22.29 16.17
C ASN A 403 4.99 -21.42 16.56
N THR A 404 4.19 -21.85 17.53
CA THR A 404 3.03 -21.08 17.99
C THR A 404 3.03 -20.88 19.51
N ASP A 405 3.02 -19.64 19.98
CA ASP A 405 2.82 -19.32 21.40
C ASP A 405 1.44 -18.65 21.59
N ALA A 406 0.44 -19.33 22.17
CA ALA A 406 -0.95 -18.85 22.21
C ALA A 406 -1.62 -18.92 23.60
N PRO A 407 -1.77 -17.82 24.35
CA PRO A 407 -2.43 -17.74 25.66
C PRO A 407 -3.92 -18.10 25.69
N GLY A 408 -4.56 -18.21 24.53
CA GLY A 408 -6.01 -18.38 24.34
C GLY A 408 -6.35 -18.67 22.87
N GLY A 409 -7.23 -19.63 22.56
CA GLY A 409 -7.78 -19.78 21.19
C GLY A 409 -7.98 -21.20 20.66
N THR A 410 -8.17 -21.31 19.33
CA THR A 410 -8.17 -22.57 18.58
C THR A 410 -7.07 -22.54 17.54
N THR A 411 -6.19 -23.54 17.57
CA THR A 411 -5.10 -23.70 16.61
C THR A 411 -5.32 -25.02 15.86
N ASN A 412 -5.43 -24.94 14.53
CA ASN A 412 -5.48 -26.09 13.64
C ASN A 412 -4.23 -26.07 12.75
N THR A 413 -3.38 -27.08 12.84
CA THR A 413 -2.16 -27.19 12.03
C THR A 413 -2.14 -28.50 11.26
N ASP A 414 -1.85 -28.42 9.96
CA ASP A 414 -1.57 -29.59 9.12
C ASP A 414 -0.13 -29.50 8.60
N THR A 415 0.67 -30.56 8.77
CA THR A 415 2.05 -30.59 8.26
C THR A 415 2.45 -31.99 7.78
N PRO A 416 2.45 -32.23 6.45
CA PRO A 416 2.92 -33.45 5.82
C PRO A 416 4.31 -33.99 6.23
N ALA A 417 5.29 -33.12 6.56
CA ALA A 417 6.59 -33.50 7.11
C ALA A 417 7.30 -32.30 7.78
N GLY A 418 7.40 -32.24 9.11
CA GLY A 418 7.97 -31.05 9.76
C GLY A 418 8.11 -31.12 11.28
N THR A 419 8.45 -29.98 11.87
CA THR A 419 8.48 -29.78 13.33
C THR A 419 7.40 -28.81 13.74
N ILE A 420 6.56 -29.20 14.69
CA ILE A 420 5.55 -28.32 15.31
C ILE A 420 5.96 -28.12 16.76
N ASN A 421 6.15 -26.86 17.16
CA ASN A 421 6.33 -26.47 18.55
C ASN A 421 5.18 -25.55 18.95
N THR A 422 4.38 -25.94 19.94
CA THR A 422 3.27 -25.11 20.43
C THR A 422 3.34 -24.92 21.93
N ASP A 423 3.28 -23.66 22.41
CA ASP A 423 3.13 -23.30 23.82
C ASP A 423 1.79 -22.55 23.99
N THR A 424 0.76 -23.16 24.58
CA THR A 424 -0.60 -22.56 24.62
C THR A 424 -1.19 -22.52 26.02
N PRO A 425 -1.22 -21.36 26.72
CA PRO A 425 -1.79 -21.22 28.06
C PRO A 425 -3.26 -21.66 28.31
N ALA A 426 -4.15 -21.68 27.30
CA ALA A 426 -5.51 -22.24 27.38
C ALA A 426 -6.15 -22.37 25.97
N GLY A 427 -6.73 -23.51 25.59
CA GLY A 427 -7.40 -23.63 24.27
C GLY A 427 -7.63 -25.05 23.74
N THR A 428 -7.99 -25.13 22.46
CA THR A 428 -8.07 -26.38 21.69
C THR A 428 -6.98 -26.38 20.63
N ILE A 429 -6.14 -27.42 20.64
CA ILE A 429 -5.13 -27.67 19.62
C ILE A 429 -5.54 -28.92 18.84
N ASN A 430 -5.64 -28.81 17.51
CA ASN A 430 -5.78 -29.95 16.61
C ASN A 430 -4.60 -29.98 15.64
N THR A 431 -3.83 -31.05 15.65
CA THR A 431 -2.69 -31.23 14.74
C THR A 431 -2.81 -32.54 13.97
N ASP A 432 -2.63 -32.50 12.65
CA ASP A 432 -2.52 -33.69 11.79
C ASP A 432 -1.15 -33.68 11.09
N THR A 433 -0.34 -34.74 11.23
CA THR A 433 1.01 -34.80 10.62
C THR A 433 1.47 -36.22 10.25
N PRO A 434 1.89 -36.53 9.01
CA PRO A 434 2.78 -37.65 8.67
C PRO A 434 4.21 -37.44 9.23
N PRO A 435 5.17 -38.38 9.08
CA PRO A 435 6.23 -38.56 10.07
C PRO A 435 7.05 -37.30 10.44
N GLY A 436 6.97 -36.89 11.71
CA GLY A 436 7.51 -35.61 12.20
C GLY A 436 7.82 -35.57 13.70
N THR A 437 8.12 -34.38 14.22
CA THR A 437 8.28 -34.14 15.67
C THR A 437 7.27 -33.10 16.12
N ILE A 438 6.46 -33.43 17.12
CA ILE A 438 5.53 -32.51 17.79
C ILE A 438 6.03 -32.29 19.22
N ASN A 439 6.22 -31.03 19.62
CA ASN A 439 6.44 -30.64 21.02
C ASN A 439 5.34 -29.67 21.44
N THR A 440 4.54 -30.06 22.43
CA THR A 440 3.44 -29.23 22.96
C THR A 440 3.59 -29.00 24.46
N ASP A 441 3.60 -27.75 24.91
CA ASP A 441 3.49 -27.34 26.32
C ASP A 441 2.14 -26.61 26.49
N THR A 442 1.25 -27.05 27.39
CA THR A 442 -0.16 -26.56 27.37
C THR A 442 -0.85 -26.62 28.74
N PRO A 443 -1.33 -25.54 29.38
CA PRO A 443 -2.21 -25.57 30.55
C PRO A 443 -3.67 -25.99 30.20
N PRO A 444 -4.65 -26.01 31.14
CA PRO A 444 -5.88 -26.80 31.01
C PRO A 444 -6.63 -26.65 29.67
N GLY A 445 -6.82 -27.75 28.93
CA GLY A 445 -7.43 -27.73 27.60
C GLY A 445 -7.66 -29.11 26.98
N THR A 446 -7.98 -29.11 25.67
CA THR A 446 -8.12 -30.33 24.86
C THR A 446 -7.08 -30.34 23.75
N THR A 447 -6.27 -31.38 23.68
CA THR A 447 -5.27 -31.59 22.63
C THR A 447 -5.63 -32.84 21.84
N ASN A 448 -5.80 -32.70 20.51
CA ASN A 448 -5.98 -33.83 19.59
C ASN A 448 -4.82 -33.86 18.59
N THR A 449 -4.06 -34.95 18.58
CA THR A 449 -2.92 -35.13 17.67
C THR A 449 -3.09 -36.43 16.88
N ASP A 450 -3.04 -36.37 15.56
CA ASP A 450 -2.94 -37.56 14.69
C ASP A 450 -1.56 -37.57 14.02
N THR A 451 -0.82 -38.68 14.15
CA THR A 451 0.56 -38.77 13.67
C THR A 451 0.94 -40.16 13.14
N PRO A 452 0.89 -40.44 11.82
CA PRO A 452 1.28 -41.75 11.25
C PRO A 452 2.73 -42.23 11.46
N GLY A 453 3.59 -41.45 12.14
CA GLY A 453 5.01 -41.76 12.36
C GLY A 453 5.74 -40.71 13.22
N GLY A 454 6.64 -41.04 14.15
CA GLY A 454 7.60 -40.05 14.70
C GLY A 454 7.67 -39.90 16.23
N ILE A 455 7.96 -38.68 16.72
CA ILE A 455 8.11 -38.36 18.14
C ILE A 455 7.08 -37.30 18.54
N THR A 456 6.22 -37.62 19.50
CA THR A 456 5.28 -36.68 20.11
C THR A 456 5.66 -36.49 21.57
N ASN A 457 5.96 -35.27 21.97
CA ASN A 457 6.21 -34.88 23.36
C ASN A 457 5.14 -33.88 23.81
N THR A 458 4.37 -34.23 24.83
CA THR A 458 3.29 -33.39 25.36
C THR A 458 3.44 -33.25 26.87
N ASP A 459 3.57 -32.02 27.36
CA ASP A 459 3.58 -31.68 28.79
C ASP A 459 2.37 -30.77 29.07
N THR A 460 1.47 -31.13 29.99
CA THR A 460 0.15 -30.48 30.10
C THR A 460 -0.43 -30.44 31.52
N PRO A 461 -0.75 -29.29 32.16
CA PRO A 461 -1.70 -29.19 33.29
C PRO A 461 -3.11 -29.80 33.04
N PRO A 462 -4.05 -29.83 34.03
CA PRO A 462 -5.18 -30.75 33.94
C PRO A 462 -6.11 -30.66 32.71
N GLY A 463 -6.31 -31.75 31.95
CA GLY A 463 -7.02 -31.70 30.65
C GLY A 463 -7.36 -33.05 30.01
N THR A 464 -7.76 -33.03 28.73
CA THR A 464 -7.96 -34.25 27.90
C THR A 464 -6.98 -34.26 26.74
N ILE A 465 -6.24 -35.37 26.61
CA ILE A 465 -5.30 -35.61 25.50
C ILE A 465 -5.82 -36.81 24.72
N ASN A 466 -5.99 -36.64 23.40
CA ASN A 466 -6.24 -37.75 22.48
C ASN A 466 -5.11 -37.80 21.46
N THR A 467 -4.35 -38.89 21.43
CA THR A 467 -3.27 -39.09 20.45
C THR A 467 -3.49 -40.37 19.65
N ASP A 468 -3.47 -40.29 18.33
CA ASP A 468 -3.39 -41.46 17.45
C ASP A 468 -2.01 -41.46 16.78
N THR A 469 -1.22 -42.52 16.96
CA THR A 469 0.14 -42.60 16.43
C THR A 469 0.44 -44.00 15.88
N PRO A 470 0.14 -44.29 14.59
CA PRO A 470 0.40 -45.58 13.94
C PRO A 470 1.78 -46.23 14.20
N ALA A 471 2.87 -45.45 14.27
CA ALA A 471 4.18 -45.95 14.70
C ALA A 471 5.09 -44.84 15.27
N GLY A 472 5.74 -45.04 16.43
CA GLY A 472 6.61 -43.98 16.98
C GLY A 472 6.88 -44.00 18.48
N THR A 473 7.26 -42.85 19.00
CA THR A 473 7.50 -42.60 20.43
C THR A 473 6.57 -41.50 20.91
N THR A 474 5.73 -41.79 21.90
CA THR A 474 4.80 -40.83 22.49
C THR A 474 5.18 -40.64 23.96
N ASN A 475 5.53 -39.42 24.35
CA ASN A 475 5.82 -39.04 25.72
C ASN A 475 4.77 -38.02 26.19
N THR A 476 3.98 -38.35 27.21
CA THR A 476 2.95 -37.46 27.75
C THR A 476 3.13 -37.29 29.26
N ASP A 477 3.19 -36.06 29.75
CA ASP A 477 3.19 -35.73 31.18
C ASP A 477 1.96 -34.86 31.49
N THR A 478 1.16 -35.21 32.51
CA THR A 478 -0.05 -34.45 32.86
C THR A 478 -0.38 -34.46 34.35
N PRO A 479 -0.40 -33.33 35.09
CA PRO A 479 -0.75 -33.25 36.51
C PRO A 479 -2.12 -33.83 36.91
N ALA A 480 -3.17 -33.76 36.06
CA ALA A 480 -4.41 -34.53 36.25
C ALA A 480 -5.33 -34.58 35.00
N GLY A 481 -5.91 -35.70 34.56
CA GLY A 481 -6.70 -35.64 33.32
C GLY A 481 -7.19 -36.97 32.73
N THR A 482 -7.66 -36.92 31.49
CA THR A 482 -7.93 -38.12 30.68
C THR A 482 -6.94 -38.18 29.53
N ILE A 483 -6.18 -39.28 29.44
CA ILE A 483 -5.27 -39.57 28.33
C ILE A 483 -5.85 -40.75 27.57
N ASN A 484 -6.11 -40.57 26.27
CA ASN A 484 -6.43 -41.65 25.36
C ASN A 484 -5.35 -41.71 24.28
N THR A 485 -4.58 -42.79 24.24
CA THR A 485 -3.55 -43.01 23.23
C THR A 485 -3.78 -44.30 22.46
N ASP A 486 -3.70 -44.23 21.13
CA ASP A 486 -3.66 -45.40 20.24
C ASP A 486 -2.30 -45.39 19.54
N THR A 487 -1.50 -46.45 19.70
CA THR A 487 -0.18 -46.59 19.04
C THR A 487 0.06 -48.02 18.59
N PRO A 488 -0.30 -48.39 17.35
CA PRO A 488 -0.13 -49.73 16.80
C PRO A 488 1.28 -50.34 16.93
N ALA A 489 2.35 -49.54 16.78
CA ALA A 489 3.73 -50.02 16.90
C ALA A 489 4.69 -48.96 17.48
N GLY A 490 5.08 -49.04 18.76
CA GLY A 490 5.92 -47.96 19.33
C GLY A 490 6.25 -48.04 20.82
N THR A 491 6.74 -46.92 21.35
CA THR A 491 6.99 -46.73 22.79
C THR A 491 6.08 -45.61 23.31
N ILE A 492 5.30 -45.89 24.34
CA ILE A 492 4.49 -44.89 25.05
C ILE A 492 5.07 -44.72 26.46
N ASN A 493 5.36 -43.48 26.84
CA ASN A 493 5.71 -43.10 28.21
C ASN A 493 4.68 -42.07 28.70
N THR A 494 3.93 -42.40 29.74
CA THR A 494 2.93 -41.49 30.32
C THR A 494 3.17 -41.27 31.81
N ASP A 495 3.15 -40.03 32.29
CA ASP A 495 3.14 -39.69 33.72
C ASP A 495 1.87 -38.89 34.03
N THR A 496 1.07 -39.30 35.02
CA THR A 496 -0.14 -38.58 35.43
C THR A 496 -0.45 -38.71 36.93
N PRO A 497 -0.23 -37.68 37.77
CA PRO A 497 -0.54 -37.71 39.20
C PRO A 497 -1.99 -38.08 39.57
N ALA A 498 -3.01 -37.70 38.77
CA ALA A 498 -4.38 -38.16 39.01
C ALA A 498 -5.28 -38.19 37.75
N GLY A 499 -5.90 -39.31 37.37
CA GLY A 499 -6.65 -39.34 36.10
C GLY A 499 -7.14 -40.69 35.59
N THR A 500 -7.60 -40.71 34.33
CA THR A 500 -7.89 -41.94 33.58
C THR A 500 -6.93 -42.04 32.39
N ILE A 501 -6.21 -43.15 32.29
CA ILE A 501 -5.34 -43.45 31.16
C ILE A 501 -5.93 -44.64 30.41
N THR A 502 -6.15 -44.48 29.10
CA THR A 502 -6.56 -45.56 28.19
C THR A 502 -5.54 -45.67 27.07
N ILE A 503 -4.90 -46.82 26.95
CA ILE A 503 -3.84 -47.09 25.97
C ILE A 503 -4.19 -48.33 25.17
N ASP A 504 -4.15 -48.23 23.84
CA ASP A 504 -4.19 -49.37 22.91
C ASP A 504 -2.85 -49.44 22.15
N THR A 505 -2.13 -50.56 22.26
CA THR A 505 -0.79 -50.73 21.63
C THR A 505 -0.58 -52.18 21.17
N PRO A 506 -1.02 -52.54 19.95
CA PRO A 506 -0.82 -53.85 19.33
C PRO A 506 0.59 -54.47 19.49
N ALA A 507 1.66 -53.68 19.31
CA ALA A 507 3.04 -54.14 19.57
C ALA A 507 3.97 -53.03 20.08
N GLY A 508 4.57 -53.15 21.26
CA GLY A 508 5.39 -52.05 21.79
C GLY A 508 5.82 -52.12 23.24
N THR A 509 6.30 -50.99 23.76
CA THR A 509 6.63 -50.80 25.19
C THR A 509 5.81 -49.67 25.78
N THR A 510 5.09 -49.94 26.86
CA THR A 510 4.25 -48.96 27.56
C THR A 510 4.79 -48.77 28.97
N ASN A 511 5.15 -47.53 29.33
CA ASN A 511 5.55 -47.15 30.68
C ASN A 511 4.57 -46.12 31.22
N THR A 512 3.88 -46.41 32.32
CA THR A 512 2.90 -45.49 32.93
C THR A 512 3.18 -45.27 34.42
N ASP A 513 3.18 -44.03 34.88
CA ASP A 513 3.17 -43.69 36.31
C ASP A 513 1.87 -42.93 36.64
N THR A 514 1.08 -43.41 37.60
CA THR A 514 -0.21 -42.79 37.97
C THR A 514 -0.51 -42.87 39.48
N PRO A 515 -0.12 -41.88 40.28
CA PRO A 515 -0.41 -41.82 41.71
C PRO A 515 -1.89 -41.97 42.12
N ALA A 516 -2.90 -41.53 41.36
CA ALA A 516 -4.30 -41.74 41.75
C ALA A 516 -5.27 -41.81 40.56
N GLY A 517 -5.65 -43.01 40.11
CA GLY A 517 -6.43 -43.11 38.88
C GLY A 517 -6.88 -44.49 38.43
N THR A 518 -7.40 -44.55 37.20
CA THR A 518 -7.73 -45.80 36.50
C THR A 518 -6.85 -45.90 35.26
N THR A 519 -6.12 -47.01 35.11
CA THR A 519 -5.28 -47.29 33.94
C THR A 519 -5.85 -48.51 33.22
N ASN A 520 -6.21 -48.35 31.94
CA ASN A 520 -6.62 -49.43 31.05
C ASN A 520 -5.59 -49.53 29.92
N THR A 521 -4.95 -50.69 29.76
CA THR A 521 -3.95 -50.90 28.71
C THR A 521 -4.19 -52.23 28.01
N ASP A 522 -4.31 -52.19 26.68
CA ASP A 522 -4.34 -53.38 25.82
C ASP A 522 -3.03 -53.44 25.02
N THR A 523 -2.23 -54.49 25.19
CA THR A 523 -0.95 -54.67 24.48
C THR A 523 -0.77 -56.13 24.05
N PRO A 524 -1.27 -56.53 22.87
CA PRO A 524 -1.17 -57.88 22.32
C PRO A 524 0.24 -58.50 22.32
N ALA A 525 1.30 -57.73 22.00
CA ALA A 525 2.69 -58.20 21.99
C ALA A 525 3.70 -57.13 22.46
N GLY A 526 4.15 -57.17 23.72
CA GLY A 526 4.98 -56.06 24.24
C GLY A 526 5.44 -56.14 25.69
N THR A 527 5.92 -55.02 26.23
CA THR A 527 6.25 -54.84 27.65
C THR A 527 5.42 -53.73 28.25
N ILE A 528 4.71 -54.01 29.36
CA ILE A 528 3.98 -53.02 30.15
C ILE A 528 4.70 -52.85 31.49
N ASN A 529 5.06 -51.61 31.84
CA ASN A 529 5.53 -51.22 33.17
C ASN A 529 4.60 -50.16 33.74
N THR A 530 3.91 -50.44 34.86
CA THR A 530 2.96 -49.51 35.48
C THR A 530 3.21 -49.35 36.98
N ASP A 531 3.28 -48.12 37.48
CA ASP A 531 3.27 -47.81 38.93
C ASP A 531 2.00 -47.00 39.27
N THR A 532 1.17 -47.43 40.24
CA THR A 532 -0.13 -46.77 40.53
C THR A 532 -0.55 -46.82 42.02
N PRO A 533 -0.22 -45.81 42.85
CA PRO A 533 -0.57 -45.83 44.29
C PRO A 533 -1.48 -44.71 44.86
N PRO A 534 -2.81 -44.85 45.16
CA PRO A 534 -3.77 -45.97 44.99
C PRO A 534 -4.71 -45.82 43.77
N GLY A 535 -5.00 -46.93 43.06
CA GLY A 535 -5.85 -46.92 41.86
C GLY A 535 -6.35 -48.29 41.37
N THR A 536 -6.93 -48.32 40.16
CA THR A 536 -7.35 -49.55 39.46
C THR A 536 -6.55 -49.73 38.17
N ILE A 537 -5.93 -50.89 37.99
CA ILE A 537 -5.20 -51.26 36.76
C ILE A 537 -5.96 -52.41 36.07
N ASN A 538 -6.31 -52.22 34.80
CA ASN A 538 -6.82 -53.27 33.92
C ASN A 538 -5.85 -53.44 32.74
N THR A 539 -5.28 -54.63 32.57
CA THR A 539 -4.30 -54.92 31.50
C THR A 539 -4.63 -56.21 30.77
N ASP A 540 -4.47 -56.21 29.44
CA ASP A 540 -4.55 -57.41 28.61
C ASP A 540 -3.26 -57.54 27.78
N THR A 541 -2.56 -58.68 27.86
CA THR A 541 -1.32 -58.93 27.12
C THR A 541 -1.17 -60.41 26.73
N PRO A 542 -1.66 -60.79 25.55
CA PRO A 542 -1.50 -62.14 25.01
C PRO A 542 -0.06 -62.69 24.99
N ALA A 543 0.95 -61.91 24.58
CA ALA A 543 2.33 -62.38 24.53
C ALA A 543 3.34 -61.28 24.93
N GLY A 544 3.71 -61.21 26.22
CA GLY A 544 4.55 -60.11 26.71
C GLY A 544 5.00 -60.20 28.17
N THR A 545 5.58 -59.10 28.66
CA THR A 545 6.01 -58.93 30.06
C THR A 545 5.21 -57.81 30.73
N ILE A 546 4.63 -58.09 31.90
CA ILE A 546 3.92 -57.10 32.73
C ILE A 546 4.69 -56.93 34.03
N ASN A 547 5.07 -55.69 34.37
CA ASN A 547 5.61 -55.31 35.67
C ASN A 547 4.72 -54.23 36.30
N THR A 548 4.08 -54.52 37.44
CA THR A 548 3.17 -53.57 38.12
C THR A 548 3.48 -53.42 39.62
N ASP A 549 3.45 -52.19 40.15
CA ASP A 549 3.49 -51.90 41.59
C ASP A 549 2.25 -51.08 42.02
N THR A 550 1.54 -51.48 43.08
CA THR A 550 0.25 -50.84 43.48
C THR A 550 -0.08 -51.03 44.97
N PRO A 551 0.24 -50.08 45.88
CA PRO A 551 -0.17 -50.13 47.29
C PRO A 551 -1.10 -48.97 47.73
N PRO A 552 -2.33 -49.20 48.28
CA PRO A 552 -3.30 -50.28 48.07
C PRO A 552 -4.25 -50.01 46.86
N GLY A 553 -4.53 -51.02 46.02
CA GLY A 553 -5.39 -50.88 44.83
C GLY A 553 -5.94 -52.20 44.26
N THR A 554 -6.57 -52.17 43.09
CA THR A 554 -7.11 -53.36 42.38
C THR A 554 -6.38 -53.58 41.04
N ILE A 555 -5.89 -54.79 40.79
CA ILE A 555 -5.24 -55.20 39.54
C ILE A 555 -6.06 -56.31 38.89
N ASN A 556 -6.49 -56.12 37.63
CA ASN A 556 -7.10 -57.14 36.78
C ASN A 556 -6.21 -57.37 35.55
N THR A 557 -5.78 -58.62 35.33
CA THR A 557 -4.85 -58.99 34.24
C THR A 557 -5.33 -60.25 33.50
N ASP A 558 -5.29 -60.23 32.17
CA ASP A 558 -5.44 -61.42 31.30
C ASP A 558 -4.12 -61.62 30.49
N THR A 559 -3.53 -62.83 30.47
CA THR A 559 -2.13 -63.02 29.97
C THR A 559 -1.74 -64.46 29.56
N PRO A 560 -1.87 -64.92 28.30
CA PRO A 560 -1.37 -66.26 27.93
C PRO A 560 -0.54 -66.34 26.61
N PRO A 561 0.76 -66.75 26.57
CA PRO A 561 1.77 -66.99 27.61
C PRO A 561 2.77 -65.82 27.75
N GLY A 562 2.93 -65.29 28.97
CA GLY A 562 3.84 -64.18 29.28
C GLY A 562 4.50 -64.29 30.67
N THR A 563 5.20 -63.26 31.12
CA THR A 563 5.74 -63.15 32.49
C THR A 563 5.13 -61.97 33.22
N THR A 564 4.60 -62.20 34.42
CA THR A 564 3.95 -61.16 35.25
C THR A 564 4.66 -61.01 36.59
N ASN A 565 5.15 -59.80 36.89
CA ASN A 565 5.72 -59.43 38.19
C ASN A 565 4.83 -58.35 38.84
N THR A 566 4.20 -58.67 39.97
CA THR A 566 3.29 -57.75 40.67
C THR A 566 3.72 -57.58 42.14
N ASP A 567 3.80 -56.35 42.62
CA ASP A 567 3.81 -56.04 44.05
C ASP A 567 2.50 -55.31 44.43
N THR A 568 1.77 -55.82 45.43
CA THR A 568 0.45 -55.27 45.81
C THR A 568 0.22 -55.35 47.32
N PRO A 569 0.95 -54.58 48.14
CA PRO A 569 0.79 -54.60 49.59
C PRO A 569 -0.59 -54.06 50.02
N GLY A 570 -1.52 -54.96 50.37
CA GLY A 570 -2.84 -54.60 50.92
C GLY A 570 -3.97 -54.38 49.88
N GLY A 571 -3.76 -54.76 48.61
CA GLY A 571 -4.76 -54.69 47.52
C GLY A 571 -5.30 -56.04 47.04
N ILE A 572 -6.09 -56.04 45.95
CA ILE A 572 -6.73 -57.22 45.33
C ILE A 572 -6.16 -57.45 43.92
N THR A 573 -5.79 -58.69 43.61
CA THR A 573 -5.32 -59.11 42.28
C THR A 573 -6.24 -60.19 41.71
N ASN A 574 -6.82 -59.96 40.52
CA ASN A 574 -7.61 -60.94 39.78
C ASN A 574 -6.90 -61.29 38.47
N THR A 575 -6.62 -62.58 38.27
CA THR A 575 -5.89 -63.10 37.11
C THR A 575 -6.69 -64.24 36.48
N ASP A 576 -6.87 -64.22 35.16
CA ASP A 576 -7.45 -65.35 34.43
C ASP A 576 -6.37 -66.05 33.59
N THR A 577 -5.66 -67.04 34.16
CA THR A 577 -4.57 -67.77 33.45
C THR A 577 -4.43 -69.26 33.84
N PRO A 578 -4.19 -70.18 32.87
CA PRO A 578 -3.58 -71.51 33.11
C PRO A 578 -2.02 -71.41 33.14
N PRO A 579 -1.26 -72.42 33.62
CA PRO A 579 -0.14 -72.22 34.55
C PRO A 579 1.02 -71.36 34.01
N VAL A 580 1.28 -70.24 34.70
CA VAL A 580 2.45 -69.35 34.52
C VAL A 580 3.11 -69.06 35.88
N THR A 581 4.40 -68.71 35.88
CA THR A 581 5.20 -68.43 37.08
C THR A 581 4.95 -67.00 37.56
N ILE A 582 4.28 -66.84 38.71
CA ILE A 582 4.08 -65.54 39.40
C ILE A 582 5.16 -65.38 40.47
N THR A 583 5.93 -64.29 40.44
CA THR A 583 6.90 -63.96 41.51
C THR A 583 6.36 -62.81 42.36
N LYS A 584 5.79 -63.12 43.53
CA LYS A 584 5.43 -62.10 44.55
C LYS A 584 6.65 -61.79 45.42
N LEU A 585 7.05 -60.53 45.51
CA LEU A 585 8.06 -60.08 46.46
C LEU A 585 7.34 -59.69 47.78
N SER A 586 7.69 -60.29 48.91
CA SER A 586 7.10 -59.95 50.22
C SER A 586 8.19 -59.59 51.22
N ILE A 587 8.23 -58.34 51.68
CA ILE A 587 9.18 -57.89 52.70
C ILE A 587 8.73 -58.42 54.07
N VAL A 588 9.46 -59.39 54.61
CA VAL A 588 9.24 -59.94 55.96
C VAL A 588 9.73 -58.94 57.03
N ARG A 589 8.80 -58.30 57.76
CA ARG A 589 9.12 -57.61 59.02
C ARG A 589 9.33 -58.63 60.14
N LEU A 590 10.58 -58.83 60.56
CA LEU A 590 10.94 -59.71 61.68
C LEU A 590 10.63 -59.04 63.03
N ALA A 591 9.47 -59.35 63.64
CA ALA A 591 9.16 -58.97 65.01
C ALA A 591 9.65 -60.06 65.99
N ARG A 592 10.65 -59.73 66.81
CA ARG A 592 11.25 -60.59 67.83
C ARG A 592 10.53 -60.39 69.17
N ILE A 593 9.78 -61.39 69.68
CA ILE A 593 9.36 -61.41 71.09
C ILE A 593 9.55 -62.80 71.73
N ARG A 594 10.42 -62.78 72.74
CA ARG A 594 10.54 -63.58 73.98
C ARG A 594 9.88 -64.97 74.06
N GLY A 595 10.71 -65.99 74.30
CA GLY A 595 10.33 -67.22 75.01
C GLY A 595 10.79 -67.15 76.46
N GLY A 596 9.85 -67.35 77.39
CA GLY A 596 10.14 -67.58 78.81
C GLY A 596 10.38 -69.05 79.11
N SER A 597 10.83 -69.32 80.33
CA SER A 597 10.65 -70.59 81.05
C SER A 597 10.31 -70.25 82.49
#